data_AF-A0A2D6IMA2-F1
#
_entry.id   AF-A0A2D6IMA2-F1
#
_cell.length_a   1.000
_cell.length_b   1.000
_cell.length_c   1.000
_cell.angle_alpha   90.00
_cell.angle_beta   90.00
_cell.angle_gamma   90.00
#
_symmetry.space_group_name_H-M   'P 1'
#
loop_
_entity.id
_entity.type
_entity.pdbx_description
1 polymer ?
#
loop_
_entity_poly.entity_id
_entity_poly.type
_entity_poly.pdbx_seq_one_letter_code
_entity_poly.pdbx_strand_id
1 'polypeptide(L)' 'MTTTNNKIKTIEKLSTLREASGKDGKTIVMAGGVFDLFHYGHLRHLQAAKSEGDVLVVAVTADAHAGKAPEPVLK' A
#
# COMPACT_ATOMS: atom_id res chain seq x y z
N MET A 1 20.50 -6.42 7.89
CA MET A 1 20.06 -5.33 6.99
C MET A 1 19.54 -5.95 5.70
N THR A 2 18.22 -6.07 5.55
CA THR A 2 17.60 -6.61 4.33
C THR A 2 17.45 -5.49 3.31
N THR A 3 18.00 -5.68 2.12
CA THR A 3 17.99 -4.76 0.98
C THR A 3 16.58 -4.22 0.69
N THR A 4 16.43 -2.90 0.60
CA THR A 4 15.16 -2.16 0.42
C THR A 4 14.35 -2.61 -0.80
N ASN A 5 15.02 -3.19 -1.82
CA ASN A 5 14.39 -3.67 -3.05
C ASN A 5 13.40 -4.83 -2.88
N ASN A 6 13.41 -5.57 -1.77
CA ASN A 6 12.52 -6.73 -1.68
C ASN A 6 11.05 -6.33 -1.49
N LYS A 7 10.76 -5.14 -0.94
CA LYS A 7 9.39 -4.68 -0.65
C LYS A 7 8.74 -3.90 -1.79
N ILE A 8 9.54 -3.36 -2.72
CA ILE A 8 9.03 -2.63 -3.89
C ILE A 8 8.62 -3.65 -4.95
N LYS A 9 7.33 -3.72 -5.25
CA LYS A 9 6.75 -4.67 -6.23
C LYS A 9 6.03 -3.89 -7.33
N THR A 10 6.13 -4.37 -8.57
CA THR A 10 5.33 -3.90 -9.69
C THR A 10 3.92 -4.47 -9.59
N ILE A 11 2.95 -3.81 -10.25
CA ILE A 11 1.55 -4.25 -10.31
C ILE A 11 1.46 -5.71 -10.81
N GLU A 12 2.24 -6.07 -11.82
CA GLU A 12 2.31 -7.44 -12.36
C GLU A 12 2.69 -8.48 -11.30
N LYS A 13 3.57 -8.14 -10.35
CA LYS A 13 3.99 -9.05 -9.28
C LYS A 13 2.95 -9.18 -8.17
N LEU A 14 1.96 -8.30 -8.10
CA LEU A 14 0.90 -8.35 -7.09
C LEU A 14 -0.09 -9.49 -7.35
N SER A 15 -0.32 -9.88 -8.61
CA SER A 15 -1.17 -11.04 -8.93
C SER A 15 -0.57 -12.33 -8.35
N THR A 16 0.73 -12.55 -8.57
CA THR A 16 1.46 -13.69 -8.01
C THR A 16 1.44 -13.68 -6.48
N LEU A 17 1.60 -12.50 -5.87
CA LEU A 17 1.53 -12.37 -4.41
C LEU A 17 0.13 -12.70 -3.86
N ARG A 18 -0.92 -12.27 -4.56
CA ARG A 18 -2.31 -12.59 -4.22
C ARG A 18 -2.58 -14.08 -4.30
N GLU A 19 -2.13 -14.73 -5.37
CA GLU A 19 -2.28 -16.18 -5.54
C GLU A 19 -1.54 -16.96 -4.46
N ALA A 20 -0.29 -16.60 -4.18
CA ALA A 20 0.51 -17.25 -3.13
C ALA A 20 -0.13 -17.05 -1.74
N SER A 21 -0.57 -15.82 -1.43
CA SER A 21 -1.22 -15.52 -0.15
C SER A 21 -2.57 -16.24 -0.01
N GLY A 22 -3.33 -16.35 -1.11
CA GLY A 22 -4.59 -17.08 -1.14
C GLY A 22 -4.41 -18.58 -0.90
N LYS A 23 -3.35 -19.19 -1.43
CA LYS A 23 -3.00 -20.60 -1.14
C LYS A 23 -2.68 -20.83 0.33
N ASP A 24 -2.07 -19.85 0.98
CA ASP A 24 -1.74 -19.88 2.41
C ASP A 24 -2.93 -19.46 3.32
N GLY A 25 -4.09 -19.12 2.76
CA GLY A 25 -5.24 -18.62 3.53
C GLY A 25 -5.03 -17.24 4.18
N LYS A 26 -4.05 -16.47 3.71
CA LYS A 26 -3.66 -15.17 4.26
C LYS A 26 -4.57 -14.04 3.77
N THR A 27 -4.96 -13.17 4.69
CA THR A 27 -5.72 -11.95 4.39
C THR A 27 -4.77 -10.84 3.93
N ILE A 28 -5.04 -10.27 2.74
CA ILE A 28 -4.30 -9.12 2.23
C ILE A 28 -5.11 -7.85 2.51
N VAL A 29 -4.44 -6.86 3.09
CA VAL A 29 -4.96 -5.52 3.37
C VAL A 29 -4.14 -4.49 2.60
N MET A 30 -4.76 -3.36 2.28
CA MET A 30 -4.14 -2.31 1.48
C MET A 30 -4.31 -0.94 2.16
N ALA A 31 -3.24 -0.15 2.16
CA ALA A 31 -3.27 1.25 2.53
C ALA A 31 -2.66 2.09 1.40
N GLY A 32 -3.30 3.20 1.05
CA GLY A 32 -2.86 4.09 -0.03
C GLY A 32 -2.55 5.49 0.49
N GLY A 33 -1.58 6.16 -0.10
CA GLY A 33 -1.26 7.54 0.25
C GLY A 33 -0.04 8.10 -0.49
N VAL A 34 0.13 9.42 -0.37
CA VAL A 34 1.33 10.12 -0.86
C VAL A 34 2.52 9.87 0.08
N PHE A 35 2.27 9.84 1.39
CA PHE A 35 3.27 9.64 2.44
C PHE A 35 4.41 10.67 2.47
N ASP A 36 4.16 11.89 1.98
CA ASP A 36 5.10 13.02 2.09
C ASP A 36 5.32 13.41 3.57
N LEU A 37 6.51 13.90 3.89
CA LEU A 37 6.97 14.22 5.26
C LEU A 37 6.52 13.17 6.30
N PHE A 38 6.94 11.92 6.07
CA PHE A 38 6.47 10.78 6.86
C PHE A 38 6.57 11.02 8.38
N HIS A 39 5.42 10.99 9.05
CA HIS A 39 5.29 11.29 10.48
C HIS A 39 4.46 10.23 11.21
N TYR A 40 4.33 10.40 12.53
CA TYR A 40 3.65 9.45 13.42
C TYR A 40 2.22 9.08 12.98
N GLY A 41 1.48 10.02 12.40
CA GLY A 41 0.17 9.75 11.78
C GLY A 41 0.19 8.63 10.73
N HIS A 42 1.14 8.65 9.78
CA HIS A 42 1.28 7.60 8.76
C HIS A 42 1.68 6.27 9.39
N LEU A 43 2.59 6.27 10.36
CA LEU A 43 2.97 5.05 11.07
C LEU A 43 1.75 4.40 11.73
N ARG A 44 0.95 5.16 12.49
CA ARG A 44 -0.26 4.65 13.12
C ARG A 44 -1.27 4.12 12.12
N HIS A 45 -1.46 4.83 11.00
CA HIS A 45 -2.33 4.38 9.93
C HIS A 45 -1.88 3.05 9.33
N LEU A 46 -0.60 2.90 9.00
CA LEU A 46 -0.05 1.65 8.46
C LEU A 46 -0.07 0.51 9.49
N GLN A 47 0.15 0.80 10.77
CA GLN A 47 0.04 -0.19 11.85
C GLN A 47 -1.41 -0.68 12.03
N ALA A 48 -2.37 0.25 12.01
CA ALA A 48 -3.79 -0.10 12.07
C ALA A 48 -4.19 -0.97 10.87
N ALA A 49 -3.86 -0.54 9.65
CA ALA A 49 -4.12 -1.32 8.44
C ALA A 49 -3.47 -2.71 8.53
N LYS A 50 -2.21 -2.80 8.98
CA LYS A 50 -1.51 -4.08 9.14
C LYS A 50 -2.17 -5.00 10.16
N SER A 51 -2.86 -4.47 11.18
CA SER A 51 -3.53 -5.28 12.19
C SER A 51 -4.79 -5.98 11.67
N GLU A 52 -5.33 -5.53 10.54
CA GLU A 52 -6.52 -6.11 9.90
C GLU A 52 -6.20 -7.30 8.98
N GLY A 53 -4.92 -7.65 8.78
CA GLY A 53 -4.56 -8.77 7.92
C GLY A 53 -3.11 -9.24 7.98
N ASP A 54 -2.83 -10.33 7.28
CA ASP A 54 -1.56 -11.03 7.29
C ASP A 54 -0.51 -10.39 6.37
N VAL A 55 -0.96 -9.67 5.33
CA VAL A 55 -0.07 -8.98 4.38
C VAL A 55 -0.59 -7.58 4.12
N LEU A 56 0.25 -6.56 4.39
CA LEU A 56 -0.06 -5.18 4.05
C LEU A 56 0.62 -4.78 2.74
N VAL A 57 -0.17 -4.36 1.76
CA VAL A 57 0.29 -3.71 0.53
C VAL A 57 0.15 -2.20 0.71
N VAL A 58 1.24 -1.46 0.54
CA VAL A 58 1.24 0.00 0.61
C VAL A 58 1.33 0.57 -0.80
N ALA A 59 0.27 1.24 -1.24
CA ALA A 59 0.24 1.93 -2.53
C ALA A 59 0.75 3.37 -2.35
N VAL A 60 1.91 3.68 -2.90
CA VAL A 60 2.50 5.03 -2.86
C VAL A 60 2.06 5.80 -4.10
N THR A 61 1.40 6.94 -3.90
CA THR A 61 0.96 7.82 -4.97
C THR A 61 2.16 8.52 -5.60
N ALA A 62 2.28 8.47 -6.93
CA ALA A 62 3.35 9.16 -7.66
C ALA A 62 3.15 10.69 -7.64
N ASP A 63 4.25 11.44 -7.71
CA ASP A 63 4.27 12.91 -7.63
C ASP A 63 3.33 13.59 -8.64
N ALA A 64 3.20 13.04 -9.85
CA ALA A 64 2.29 13.56 -10.89
C ALA A 64 0.80 13.59 -10.48
N HIS A 65 0.45 12.86 -9.42
CA HIS A 65 -0.87 12.77 -8.84
C HIS A 65 -0.95 13.36 -7.42
N ALA A 66 0.18 13.75 -6.83
CA ALA A 66 0.21 14.40 -5.52
C ALA A 66 -0.38 15.83 -5.62
N GLY A 67 -1.23 16.21 -4.66
CA GLY A 67 -1.82 17.57 -4.60
C GLY A 67 -2.99 17.84 -5.56
N LYS A 68 -3.38 16.87 -6.41
CA LYS A 68 -4.65 16.94 -7.15
C LYS A 68 -5.75 16.37 -6.24
N ALA A 69 -6.63 17.23 -5.75
CA ALA A 69 -7.96 16.73 -5.37
C ALA A 69 -8.53 16.02 -6.60
N PRO A 70 -9.21 14.86 -6.46
CA PRO A 70 -10.01 14.35 -7.57
C PRO A 70 -10.88 15.52 -8.04
N GLU A 71 -10.83 15.85 -9.33
CA GLU A 71 -11.75 16.84 -9.88
C GLU A 71 -13.14 16.44 -9.39
N PRO A 72 -13.91 17.37 -8.79
CA PRO A 72 -15.25 17.03 -8.37
C PRO A 72 -15.97 16.51 -9.60
N VAL A 73 -16.32 15.23 -9.56
CA VAL A 73 -17.16 14.63 -10.59
C VAL A 73 -18.55 15.22 -10.34
N LEU A 74 -18.75 16.44 -10.83
CA LEU A 74 -20.06 17.06 -10.93
C LEU A 74 -20.83 16.18 -11.93
N LYS A 75 -21.61 15.26 -11.39
CA LYS A 75 -22.73 14.64 -12.09
C LYS A 75 -23.94 15.55 -11.95
#